data_AF-A0A150AMP2-F1
#
_entry.id   AF-A0A150AMP2-F1
#
_cell.length_a   1.000
_cell.length_b   1.000
_cell.length_c   1.000
_cell.angle_alpha   90.00
_cell.angle_beta   90.00
_cell.angle_gamma   90.00
#
_symmetry.space_group_name_H-M   'P 1'
#
loop_
_entity.id
_entity.type
_entity.pdbx_description
1 polymer ?
#
loop_
_entity_poly.entity_id
_entity_poly.type
_entity_poly.pdbx_seq_one_letter_code
_entity_poly.pdbx_strand_id
1 'polypeptide(L)'
;MKSIKLSDEYSWRSHSQSELNEFYFEVEPIKNSVYKYHFRHQRDGQIIDIYSDNGKVFSGELINSIIQYKDIKTDYGTGSKANSYIYQSIQLNTDSATKVGAMILNQKFYSTPTDTLIAGWNFGWLDCGSISFSFKVQNNFKVSEYTCHRLQNDSINYVTSIKTMYDTIGQILDLQNKYSEFEPKLDKGKTYSKNGFVMMYIMSEKQSLAFQKSKPQREYLKSIKDTVDTYLKAEIVKQKIEFSEIDCIEDYQLTFNKNGKLKDVKVSNYDKPKLSDGLDFYFEEKREIRKCKKLIKQIFKEIDMSSFNMKFKIYRTLSFGLENEAQLSDNMIY
;
A
#
# COMPACT_ATOMS: atom_id res chain seq x y z
N MET A 1 -22.21 -6.01 5.21
CA MET A 1 -20.87 -6.44 4.75
C MET A 1 -20.64 -7.84 5.27
N LYS A 2 -19.94 -8.67 4.49
CA LYS A 2 -19.53 -10.01 4.89
C LYS A 2 -18.02 -10.00 5.20
N SER A 3 -17.59 -10.85 6.13
CA SER A 3 -16.18 -11.06 6.49
C SER A 3 -15.88 -12.55 6.37
N ILE A 4 -14.89 -12.90 5.55
CA ILE A 4 -14.49 -14.29 5.31
C ILE A 4 -13.01 -14.42 5.60
N LYS A 5 -12.64 -15.37 6.47
CA LYS A 5 -11.23 -15.64 6.79
C LYS A 5 -10.51 -16.19 5.57
N LEU A 6 -9.28 -15.72 5.37
CA LEU A 6 -8.40 -16.29 4.36
C LEU A 6 -7.97 -17.70 4.79
N SER A 7 -8.03 -18.62 3.84
CA SER A 7 -7.51 -19.98 3.97
C SER A 7 -6.11 -20.04 3.36
N ASP A 8 -5.17 -20.66 4.07
CA ASP A 8 -3.82 -20.91 3.53
C ASP A 8 -3.88 -21.96 2.39
N GLU A 9 -4.91 -22.82 2.35
CA GLU A 9 -5.14 -23.81 1.27
C GLU A 9 -5.68 -23.14 -0.01
N TYR A 10 -6.43 -22.06 0.15
CA TYR A 10 -7.15 -21.37 -0.93
C TYR A 10 -6.53 -19.98 -1.19
N SER A 11 -5.41 -19.98 -1.92
CA SER A 11 -4.60 -18.78 -2.19
C SER A 11 -4.25 -18.65 -3.68
N TRP A 12 -3.78 -17.46 -4.08
CA TRP A 12 -3.31 -17.20 -5.45
C TRP A 12 -2.14 -18.09 -5.91
N ARG A 13 -1.45 -18.75 -4.96
CA ARG A 13 -0.39 -19.71 -5.27
C ARG A 13 -0.92 -21.08 -5.68
N SER A 14 -2.12 -21.42 -5.23
CA SER A 14 -2.72 -22.75 -5.41
C SER A 14 -3.94 -22.76 -6.32
N HIS A 15 -4.59 -21.61 -6.54
CA HIS A 15 -5.85 -21.50 -7.27
C HIS A 15 -5.86 -20.32 -8.23
N SER A 16 -6.60 -20.46 -9.33
CA SER A 16 -6.86 -19.40 -10.28
C SER A 16 -7.74 -18.29 -9.68
N GLN A 17 -7.70 -17.10 -10.27
CA GLN A 17 -8.53 -15.99 -9.80
C GLN A 17 -10.05 -16.31 -9.85
N SER A 18 -10.50 -17.11 -10.81
CA SER A 18 -11.91 -17.51 -10.90
C SER A 18 -12.33 -18.42 -9.75
N GLU A 19 -11.47 -19.37 -9.37
CA GLU A 19 -11.68 -20.26 -8.23
C GLU A 19 -11.70 -19.45 -6.92
N LEU A 20 -10.72 -18.54 -6.73
CA LEU A 20 -10.70 -17.60 -5.60
C LEU A 20 -11.99 -16.80 -5.49
N ASN A 21 -12.51 -16.28 -6.60
CA ASN A 21 -13.73 -15.50 -6.60
C ASN A 21 -14.96 -16.35 -6.24
N GLU A 22 -15.04 -17.58 -6.74
CA GLU A 22 -16.10 -18.52 -6.40
C GLU A 22 -16.11 -18.83 -4.90
N PHE A 23 -14.98 -19.20 -4.34
CA PHE A 23 -14.86 -19.57 -2.93
C PHE A 23 -15.08 -18.39 -1.96
N TYR A 24 -14.45 -17.24 -2.23
CA TYR A 24 -14.49 -16.10 -1.30
C TYR A 24 -15.66 -15.16 -1.53
N PHE A 25 -16.23 -15.10 -2.73
CA PHE A 25 -17.25 -14.12 -3.06
C PHE A 25 -18.54 -14.74 -3.58
N GLU A 26 -18.63 -16.07 -3.65
CA GLU A 26 -19.79 -16.81 -4.21
C GLU A 26 -20.02 -16.45 -5.70
N VAL A 27 -18.94 -16.11 -6.40
CA VAL A 27 -18.96 -15.60 -7.77
C VAL A 27 -18.59 -16.73 -8.75
N GLU A 28 -19.59 -17.32 -9.40
CA GLU A 28 -19.37 -18.47 -10.29
C GLU A 28 -18.40 -18.17 -11.44
N PRO A 29 -17.62 -19.16 -11.91
CA PRO A 29 -16.82 -19.03 -13.12
C PRO A 29 -17.67 -18.70 -14.35
N ILE A 30 -17.31 -17.64 -15.09
CA ILE A 30 -18.08 -17.19 -16.27
C ILE A 30 -18.30 -18.30 -17.30
N LYS A 31 -17.31 -19.19 -17.47
CA LYS A 31 -17.40 -20.32 -18.40
C LYS A 31 -18.67 -21.16 -18.14
N ASN A 32 -19.06 -21.29 -16.86
CA ASN A 32 -20.19 -22.09 -16.40
C ASN A 32 -21.51 -21.30 -16.35
N SER A 33 -21.48 -19.99 -16.59
CA SER A 33 -22.66 -19.14 -16.48
C SER A 33 -23.82 -19.59 -17.36
N VAL A 34 -25.05 -19.54 -16.86
CA VAL A 34 -26.26 -19.86 -17.64
C VAL A 34 -26.57 -18.83 -18.72
N TYR A 35 -26.06 -17.61 -18.58
CA TYR A 35 -26.34 -16.50 -19.51
C TYR A 35 -25.53 -16.64 -20.80
N LYS A 36 -26.17 -16.29 -21.93
CA LYS A 36 -25.51 -16.27 -23.24
C LYS A 36 -24.46 -15.16 -23.33
N TYR A 37 -24.66 -14.05 -22.64
CA TYR A 37 -23.71 -12.95 -22.57
C TYR A 37 -23.36 -12.70 -21.11
N HIS A 38 -22.10 -12.85 -20.73
CA HIS A 38 -21.64 -12.58 -19.37
C HIS A 38 -20.23 -12.00 -19.43
N PHE A 39 -20.05 -10.81 -18.86
CA PHE A 39 -18.80 -10.07 -18.81
C PHE A 39 -18.41 -9.84 -17.35
N ARG A 40 -17.17 -10.20 -16.98
CA ARG A 40 -16.55 -9.86 -15.71
C ARG A 40 -15.39 -8.93 -15.96
N HIS A 41 -15.38 -7.82 -15.25
CA HIS A 41 -14.22 -6.94 -15.16
C HIS A 41 -13.71 -6.95 -13.72
N GLN A 42 -12.43 -7.24 -13.54
CA GLN A 42 -11.78 -7.22 -12.23
C GLN A 42 -10.69 -6.16 -12.18
N ARG A 43 -10.70 -5.39 -11.08
CA ARG A 43 -9.72 -4.36 -10.72
C ARG A 43 -9.49 -4.38 -9.21
N ASP A 44 -8.49 -3.66 -8.74
CA ASP A 44 -8.16 -3.57 -7.30
C ASP A 44 -9.40 -3.25 -6.45
N GLY A 45 -9.76 -4.20 -5.58
CA GLY A 45 -10.89 -4.12 -4.67
C GLY A 45 -12.29 -4.20 -5.33
N GLN A 46 -12.43 -4.43 -6.63
CA GLN A 46 -13.75 -4.50 -7.27
C GLN A 46 -13.86 -5.62 -8.32
N ILE A 47 -14.95 -6.40 -8.22
CA ILE A 47 -15.38 -7.37 -9.23
C ILE A 47 -16.72 -6.88 -9.79
N ILE A 48 -16.80 -6.73 -11.10
CA ILE A 48 -17.99 -6.25 -11.81
C ILE A 48 -18.47 -7.39 -12.68
N ASP A 49 -19.68 -7.89 -12.43
CA ASP A 49 -20.36 -8.90 -13.25
C ASP A 49 -21.56 -8.30 -13.95
N ILE A 50 -21.65 -8.52 -15.27
CA ILE A 50 -22.74 -8.02 -16.11
C ILE A 50 -23.18 -9.15 -17.04
N TYR A 51 -24.47 -9.46 -17.04
CA TYR A 51 -25.00 -10.64 -17.72
C TYR A 51 -26.36 -10.40 -18.39
N SER A 52 -26.62 -11.15 -19.46
CA SER A 52 -27.82 -11.07 -20.29
C SER A 52 -28.06 -12.36 -21.09
N ASP A 53 -29.33 -12.73 -21.28
CA ASP A 53 -29.74 -13.81 -22.18
C ASP A 53 -29.84 -13.38 -23.65
N ASN A 54 -30.14 -12.11 -23.90
CA ASN A 54 -30.50 -11.60 -25.24
C ASN A 54 -29.48 -10.62 -25.81
N GLY A 55 -28.51 -10.17 -25.01
CA GLY A 55 -27.48 -9.21 -25.42
C GLY A 55 -28.01 -7.79 -25.62
N LYS A 56 -29.23 -7.49 -25.16
CA LYS A 56 -29.89 -6.18 -25.30
C LYS A 56 -30.12 -5.51 -23.95
N VAL A 57 -30.60 -6.26 -22.97
CA VAL A 57 -30.83 -5.77 -21.61
C VAL A 57 -29.92 -6.57 -20.68
N PHE A 58 -29.12 -5.86 -19.89
CA PHE A 58 -28.19 -6.48 -18.97
C PHE A 58 -28.54 -6.14 -17.53
N SER A 59 -28.38 -7.14 -16.68
CA SER A 59 -28.31 -6.98 -15.23
C SER A 59 -26.86 -7.13 -14.80
N GLY A 60 -26.54 -6.78 -13.56
CA GLY A 60 -25.20 -6.98 -13.06
C GLY A 60 -25.05 -6.74 -11.56
N GLU A 61 -23.90 -7.11 -11.06
CA GLU A 61 -23.51 -7.03 -9.66
C GLU A 61 -22.11 -6.43 -9.55
N LEU A 62 -21.91 -5.60 -8.54
CA LEU A 62 -20.61 -5.07 -8.14
C LEU A 62 -20.27 -5.62 -6.76
N ILE A 63 -19.11 -6.23 -6.65
CA ILE A 63 -18.53 -6.64 -5.37
C ILE A 63 -17.38 -5.71 -5.06
N ASN A 64 -17.54 -4.90 -4.02
CA ASN A 64 -16.42 -4.18 -3.40
C ASN A 64 -15.79 -5.09 -2.37
N SER A 65 -14.47 -5.26 -2.42
CA SER A 65 -13.71 -6.07 -1.48
C SER A 65 -12.44 -5.36 -1.01
N ILE A 66 -11.97 -5.76 0.16
CA ILE A 66 -10.69 -5.32 0.73
C ILE A 66 -10.16 -6.41 1.66
N ILE A 67 -8.84 -6.56 1.70
CA ILE A 67 -8.17 -7.53 2.58
C ILE A 67 -7.92 -6.83 3.92
N GLN A 68 -8.41 -7.40 5.02
CA GLN A 68 -8.04 -7.00 6.36
C GLN A 68 -6.77 -7.75 6.80
N TYR A 69 -5.84 -7.02 7.40
CA TYR A 69 -4.62 -7.54 7.98
C TYR A 69 -4.69 -7.54 9.51
N LYS A 70 -3.94 -8.44 10.13
CA LYS A 70 -3.69 -8.43 11.56
C LYS A 70 -2.20 -8.31 11.83
N ASP A 71 -1.88 -7.67 12.93
CA ASP A 71 -0.54 -7.65 13.46
C ASP A 71 -0.16 -9.06 13.94
N ILE A 72 1.04 -9.48 13.58
CA ILE A 72 1.64 -10.73 14.04
C ILE A 72 3.00 -10.43 14.64
N LYS A 73 3.37 -11.19 15.68
CA LYS A 73 4.72 -11.14 16.21
C LYS A 73 5.64 -11.91 15.25
N THR A 74 6.75 -11.29 14.88
CA THR A 74 7.82 -11.89 14.10
C THR A 74 9.12 -11.81 14.90
N ASP A 75 10.15 -12.53 14.47
CA ASP A 75 11.47 -12.47 15.10
C ASP A 75 12.10 -11.06 15.00
N TYR A 76 11.64 -10.26 14.03
CA TYR A 76 12.08 -8.89 13.78
C TYR A 76 11.15 -7.81 14.35
N GLY A 77 10.11 -8.20 15.10
CA GLY A 77 9.18 -7.27 15.77
C GLY A 77 7.72 -7.56 15.47
N THR A 78 7.01 -6.56 14.94
CA THR A 78 5.60 -6.69 14.55
C THR A 78 5.51 -6.66 13.02
N GLY A 79 5.03 -7.75 12.43
CA GLY A 79 4.67 -7.82 11.02
C GLY A 79 3.15 -7.76 10.82
N SER A 80 2.71 -7.81 9.56
CA SER A 80 1.29 -7.90 9.21
C SER A 80 1.03 -9.18 8.41
N LYS A 81 0.00 -9.95 8.79
CA LYS A 81 -0.51 -11.09 7.99
C LYS A 81 -1.91 -10.78 7.49
N ALA A 82 -2.16 -11.06 6.21
CA ALA A 82 -3.51 -11.03 5.66
C ALA A 82 -4.40 -12.01 6.45
N ASN A 83 -5.61 -11.58 6.82
CA ASN A 83 -6.47 -12.34 7.74
C ASN A 83 -7.84 -12.67 7.15
N SER A 84 -8.47 -11.73 6.47
CA SER A 84 -9.84 -11.91 5.96
C SER A 84 -10.14 -10.98 4.80
N TYR A 85 -10.99 -11.42 3.87
CA TYR A 85 -11.68 -10.51 2.96
C TYR A 85 -12.88 -9.89 3.67
N ILE A 86 -13.00 -8.56 3.57
CA ILE A 86 -14.22 -7.82 3.88
C ILE A 86 -14.83 -7.40 2.56
N TYR A 87 -16.10 -7.72 2.33
CA TYR A 87 -16.74 -7.38 1.06
C TYR A 87 -18.21 -7.01 1.19
N GLN A 88 -18.69 -6.34 0.15
CA GLN A 88 -20.07 -5.96 -0.05
C GLN A 88 -20.45 -6.19 -1.52
N SER A 89 -21.51 -6.95 -1.74
CA SER A 89 -22.20 -7.05 -3.02
C SER A 89 -23.25 -5.93 -3.14
N ILE A 90 -23.38 -5.39 -4.35
CA ILE A 90 -24.31 -4.32 -4.72
C ILE A 90 -24.91 -4.67 -6.09
N GLN A 91 -26.24 -4.71 -6.18
CA GLN A 91 -26.91 -4.84 -7.47
C GLN A 91 -26.68 -3.58 -8.30
N LEU A 92 -26.21 -3.74 -9.55
CA LEU A 92 -26.04 -2.64 -10.48
C LEU A 92 -27.39 -2.21 -11.05
N ASN A 93 -27.53 -0.90 -11.29
CA ASN A 93 -28.66 -0.35 -12.03
C ASN A 93 -28.68 -0.92 -13.47
N THR A 94 -29.85 -1.42 -13.89
CA THR A 94 -30.04 -2.08 -15.19
C THR A 94 -29.66 -1.19 -16.38
N ASP A 95 -29.95 0.11 -16.34
CA ASP A 95 -29.60 1.02 -17.45
C ASP A 95 -28.08 1.17 -17.58
N SER A 96 -27.38 1.26 -16.45
CA SER A 96 -25.92 1.38 -16.40
C SER A 96 -25.24 0.08 -16.84
N ALA A 97 -25.72 -1.07 -16.34
CA ALA A 97 -25.26 -2.39 -16.77
C ALA A 97 -25.52 -2.61 -18.27
N THR A 98 -26.69 -2.21 -18.77
CA THR A 98 -27.06 -2.31 -20.19
C THR A 98 -26.16 -1.43 -21.06
N LYS A 99 -25.85 -0.20 -20.65
CA LYS A 99 -24.91 0.67 -21.37
C LYS A 99 -23.53 0.03 -21.49
N VAL A 100 -23.00 -0.55 -20.42
CA VAL A 100 -21.71 -1.26 -20.46
C VAL A 100 -21.77 -2.50 -21.35
N GLY A 101 -22.77 -3.37 -21.17
CA GLY A 101 -22.93 -4.59 -21.96
C GLY A 101 -23.06 -4.30 -23.46
N ALA A 102 -23.88 -3.30 -23.82
CA ALA A 102 -24.04 -2.85 -25.20
C ALA A 102 -22.73 -2.26 -25.76
N MET A 103 -22.00 -1.47 -24.97
CA MET A 103 -20.69 -0.93 -25.39
C MET A 103 -19.67 -2.05 -25.68
N ILE A 104 -19.55 -3.03 -24.79
CA ILE A 104 -18.64 -4.19 -24.97
C ILE A 104 -18.99 -4.96 -26.25
N LEU A 105 -20.28 -5.19 -26.50
CA LEU A 105 -20.75 -5.90 -27.69
C LEU A 105 -20.53 -5.10 -28.98
N ASN A 106 -20.89 -3.82 -28.99
CA ASN A 106 -20.79 -2.95 -30.16
C ASN A 106 -19.35 -2.72 -30.60
N GLN A 107 -18.45 -2.51 -29.63
CA GLN A 107 -17.02 -2.35 -29.89
C GLN A 107 -16.30 -3.68 -30.11
N LYS A 108 -17.01 -4.81 -29.95
CA LYS A 108 -16.44 -6.17 -29.98
C LYS A 108 -15.20 -6.31 -29.10
N PHE A 109 -15.19 -5.68 -27.92
CA PHE A 109 -14.00 -5.66 -27.06
C PHE A 109 -13.58 -7.05 -26.58
N TYR A 110 -14.53 -8.00 -26.52
CA TYR A 110 -14.25 -9.42 -26.28
C TYR A 110 -13.30 -10.04 -27.32
N SER A 111 -13.16 -9.45 -28.52
CA SER A 111 -12.22 -9.90 -29.54
C SER A 111 -10.79 -9.39 -29.34
N THR A 112 -10.58 -8.34 -28.54
CA THR A 112 -9.24 -7.76 -28.28
C THR A 112 -8.30 -8.81 -27.68
N PRO A 113 -7.13 -9.08 -28.28
CA PRO A 113 -6.18 -10.07 -27.77
C PRO A 113 -5.67 -9.69 -26.38
N THR A 114 -5.23 -10.67 -25.58
CA THR A 114 -4.52 -10.39 -24.31
C THR A 114 -3.18 -9.72 -24.61
N ASP A 115 -2.61 -9.02 -23.64
CA ASP A 115 -1.35 -8.28 -23.78
C ASP A 115 -0.18 -9.08 -24.41
N THR A 116 0.01 -10.35 -24.04
CA THR A 116 1.05 -11.23 -24.61
C THR A 116 0.94 -11.47 -26.11
N LEU A 117 -0.21 -11.16 -26.70
CA LEU A 117 -0.48 -11.27 -28.14
C LEU A 117 -0.55 -9.91 -28.84
N ILE A 118 -0.33 -8.79 -28.13
CA ILE A 118 -0.26 -7.44 -28.70
C ILE A 118 1.20 -7.10 -29.01
N ALA A 119 1.50 -6.93 -30.30
CA ALA A 119 2.84 -6.56 -30.74
C ALA A 119 3.26 -5.19 -30.16
N GLY A 120 4.46 -5.15 -29.56
CA GLY A 120 5.02 -3.94 -28.96
C GLY A 120 4.63 -3.69 -27.50
N TRP A 121 3.86 -4.59 -26.87
CA TRP A 121 3.54 -4.48 -25.44
C TRP A 121 4.80 -4.58 -24.57
N ASN A 122 4.99 -3.63 -23.66
CA ASN A 122 6.15 -3.59 -22.77
C ASN A 122 5.86 -4.25 -21.42
N PHE A 123 6.64 -5.27 -21.06
CA PHE A 123 6.56 -5.99 -19.78
C PHE A 123 7.63 -5.56 -18.76
N GLY A 124 8.46 -4.56 -19.09
CA GLY A 124 9.58 -4.09 -18.26
C GLY A 124 9.20 -3.18 -17.08
N TRP A 125 7.93 -3.12 -16.71
CA TRP A 125 7.44 -2.29 -15.60
C TRP A 125 7.23 -3.15 -14.35
N LEU A 126 7.79 -2.73 -13.21
CA LEU A 126 7.80 -3.52 -11.98
C LEU A 126 6.66 -3.16 -11.00
N ASP A 127 6.18 -1.92 -11.01
CA ASP A 127 5.19 -1.41 -10.04
C ASP A 127 3.93 -0.89 -10.74
N CYS A 128 3.15 -1.80 -11.30
CA CYS A 128 1.91 -1.47 -11.99
C CYS A 128 0.79 -2.48 -11.65
N GLY A 129 -0.47 -2.08 -11.82
CA GLY A 129 -1.59 -3.01 -11.75
C GLY A 129 -1.82 -3.74 -13.09
N SER A 130 -2.47 -4.90 -13.02
CA SER A 130 -3.12 -5.52 -14.18
C SER A 130 -4.62 -5.30 -14.14
N ILE A 131 -5.26 -5.42 -15.31
CA ILE A 131 -6.72 -5.49 -15.41
C ILE A 131 -7.07 -6.79 -16.11
N SER A 132 -8.10 -7.47 -15.60
CA SER A 132 -8.58 -8.72 -16.17
C SER A 132 -10.02 -8.55 -16.64
N PHE A 133 -10.30 -9.09 -17.82
CA PHE A 133 -11.62 -9.23 -18.36
C PHE A 133 -11.89 -10.70 -18.70
N SER A 134 -13.06 -11.18 -18.31
CA SER A 134 -13.57 -12.48 -18.74
C SER A 134 -14.87 -12.25 -19.52
N PHE A 135 -14.98 -12.88 -20.69
CA PHE A 135 -16.12 -12.73 -21.57
C PHE A 135 -16.68 -14.10 -21.92
N LYS A 136 -18.00 -14.24 -21.77
CA LYS A 136 -18.80 -15.26 -22.44
C LYS A 136 -19.71 -14.56 -23.42
N VAL A 137 -19.55 -14.89 -24.70
CA VAL A 137 -20.41 -14.42 -25.80
C VAL A 137 -20.92 -15.64 -26.53
N GLN A 138 -22.20 -15.93 -26.34
CA GLN A 138 -22.86 -17.15 -26.75
C GLN A 138 -22.13 -18.37 -26.17
N ASN A 139 -21.51 -19.19 -27.03
CA ASN A 139 -20.78 -20.40 -26.63
C ASN A 139 -19.27 -20.15 -26.49
N ASN A 140 -18.78 -18.95 -26.78
CA ASN A 140 -17.36 -18.63 -26.73
C ASN A 140 -17.00 -18.00 -25.39
N PHE A 141 -15.98 -18.56 -24.75
CA PHE A 141 -15.39 -18.04 -23.52
C PHE A 141 -13.96 -17.57 -23.76
N LYS A 142 -13.60 -16.41 -23.21
CA LYS A 142 -12.25 -15.86 -23.30
C LYS A 142 -11.90 -15.05 -22.07
N VAL A 143 -10.65 -15.15 -21.65
CA VAL A 143 -10.03 -14.26 -20.66
C VAL A 143 -8.99 -13.41 -21.39
N SER A 144 -8.99 -12.11 -21.11
CA SER A 144 -7.95 -11.19 -21.54
C SER A 144 -7.38 -10.47 -20.32
N GLU A 145 -6.07 -10.44 -20.21
CA GLU A 145 -5.34 -9.70 -19.18
C GLU A 145 -4.46 -8.63 -19.82
N TYR A 146 -4.35 -7.48 -19.14
CA TYR A 146 -3.55 -6.35 -19.60
C TYR A 146 -2.73 -5.78 -18.45
N THR A 147 -1.46 -6.19 -18.40
CA THR A 147 -0.47 -5.73 -17.43
C THR A 147 0.01 -4.31 -17.73
N CYS A 148 0.07 -3.45 -16.72
CA CYS A 148 0.59 -2.08 -16.87
C CYS A 148 -0.06 -1.25 -17.98
N HIS A 149 -1.32 -1.50 -18.32
CA HIS A 149 -1.99 -0.91 -19.48
C HIS A 149 -1.90 0.63 -19.53
N ARG A 150 -1.84 1.31 -18.37
CA ARG A 150 -1.70 2.78 -18.27
C ARG A 150 -0.35 3.32 -18.72
N LEU A 151 0.72 2.51 -18.63
CA LEU A 151 2.10 2.90 -18.96
C LEU A 151 2.48 2.55 -20.40
N GLN A 152 1.60 1.87 -21.14
CA GLN A 152 1.84 1.55 -22.54
C GLN A 152 1.70 2.80 -23.42
N ASN A 153 2.50 2.86 -24.49
CA ASN A 153 2.42 3.91 -25.50
C ASN A 153 1.09 3.78 -26.27
N ASP A 154 0.38 4.89 -26.44
CA ASP A 154 -0.90 4.94 -27.15
C ASP A 154 -0.78 4.60 -28.65
N SER A 155 0.44 4.64 -29.22
CA SER A 155 0.68 4.21 -30.60
C SER A 155 0.61 2.69 -30.81
N ILE A 156 0.64 1.90 -29.73
CA ILE A 156 0.52 0.43 -29.81
C ILE A 156 -0.95 0.07 -30.06
N ASN A 157 -1.18 -0.87 -30.98
CA ASN A 157 -2.53 -1.34 -31.31
C ASN A 157 -3.32 -1.73 -30.05
N TYR A 158 -4.59 -1.35 -30.01
CA TYR A 158 -5.55 -1.60 -28.92
C TYR A 158 -5.32 -0.85 -27.60
N VAL A 159 -4.15 -0.27 -27.34
CA VAL A 159 -3.85 0.39 -26.04
C VAL A 159 -4.88 1.46 -25.70
N THR A 160 -5.16 2.39 -26.63
CA THR A 160 -6.17 3.43 -26.40
C THR A 160 -7.54 2.83 -26.13
N SER A 161 -7.96 1.82 -26.91
CA SER A 161 -9.26 1.16 -26.70
C SER A 161 -9.35 0.46 -25.34
N ILE A 162 -8.28 -0.17 -24.86
CA ILE A 162 -8.22 -0.82 -23.54
C ILE A 162 -8.33 0.23 -22.42
N LYS A 163 -7.54 1.31 -22.49
CA LYS A 163 -7.61 2.42 -21.52
C LYS A 163 -9.00 3.05 -21.49
N THR A 164 -9.54 3.41 -22.65
CA THR A 164 -10.88 4.01 -22.77
C THR A 164 -11.96 3.07 -22.26
N MET A 165 -11.92 1.77 -22.57
CA MET A 165 -12.88 0.79 -22.06
C MET A 165 -12.85 0.75 -20.53
N TYR A 166 -11.67 0.64 -19.93
CA TYR A 166 -11.50 0.62 -18.47
C TYR A 166 -12.08 1.88 -17.80
N ASP A 167 -11.70 3.07 -18.29
CA ASP A 167 -12.15 4.32 -17.70
C ASP A 167 -13.66 4.53 -17.92
N THR A 168 -14.19 4.15 -19.09
CA THR A 168 -15.62 4.29 -19.42
C THR A 168 -16.49 3.37 -18.57
N ILE A 169 -16.08 2.12 -18.33
CA ILE A 169 -16.77 1.23 -17.39
C ILE A 169 -16.79 1.87 -15.99
N GLY A 170 -15.66 2.40 -15.55
CA GLY A 170 -15.54 3.10 -14.27
C GLY A 170 -16.50 4.26 -14.12
N GLN A 171 -16.65 5.08 -15.17
CA GLN A 171 -17.56 6.23 -15.21
C GLN A 171 -19.03 5.82 -15.28
N ILE A 172 -19.40 4.90 -16.17
CA ILE A 172 -20.81 4.49 -16.34
C ILE A 172 -21.36 3.84 -15.07
N LEU A 173 -20.56 3.04 -14.38
CA LEU A 173 -20.97 2.32 -13.16
C LEU A 173 -20.67 3.09 -11.87
N ASP A 174 -20.10 4.29 -11.97
CA ASP A 174 -19.70 5.14 -10.85
C ASP A 174 -18.86 4.40 -9.79
N LEU A 175 -17.89 3.60 -10.27
CA LEU A 175 -17.17 2.63 -9.45
C LEU A 175 -16.39 3.28 -8.29
N GLN A 176 -15.85 4.48 -8.53
CA GLN A 176 -15.09 5.21 -7.52
C GLN A 176 -15.99 5.60 -6.34
N ASN A 177 -17.13 6.23 -6.60
CA ASN A 177 -18.05 6.63 -5.53
C ASN A 177 -18.61 5.41 -4.80
N LYS A 178 -18.95 4.33 -5.53
CA LYS A 178 -19.41 3.08 -4.93
C LYS A 178 -18.38 2.46 -3.98
N TYR A 179 -17.08 2.60 -4.28
CA TYR A 179 -16.02 2.17 -3.36
C TYR A 179 -15.84 3.15 -2.19
N SER A 180 -15.93 4.47 -2.43
CA SER A 180 -15.90 5.49 -1.38
C SER A 180 -17.09 5.42 -0.42
N GLU A 181 -18.22 4.83 -0.82
CA GLU A 181 -19.34 4.49 0.06
C GLU A 181 -19.09 3.21 0.89
N PHE A 182 -18.17 2.35 0.44
CA PHE A 182 -17.80 1.10 1.10
C PHE A 182 -16.75 1.32 2.19
N GLU A 183 -15.68 2.07 1.91
CA GLU A 183 -14.57 2.29 2.85
C GLU A 183 -14.98 2.81 4.25
N PRO A 184 -15.91 3.79 4.39
CA PRO A 184 -16.29 4.32 5.69
C PRO A 184 -17.01 3.32 6.60
N LYS A 185 -17.49 2.20 6.03
CA LYS A 185 -18.18 1.14 6.78
C LYS A 185 -17.20 0.20 7.47
N LEU A 186 -15.92 0.22 7.09
CA LEU A 186 -14.88 -0.66 7.63
C LEU A 186 -14.60 -0.37 9.11
N ASP A 187 -14.24 -1.42 9.85
CA ASP A 187 -13.95 -1.30 11.27
C ASP A 187 -12.72 -0.42 11.52
N LYS A 188 -12.84 0.47 12.49
CA LYS A 188 -11.73 1.32 12.92
C LYS A 188 -10.71 0.51 13.75
N GLY A 189 -9.48 1.00 13.80
CA GLY A 189 -8.35 0.39 14.50
C GLY A 189 -7.74 -0.80 13.76
N LYS A 190 -7.97 -0.93 12.46
CA LYS A 190 -7.56 -2.07 11.63
C LYS A 190 -6.80 -1.59 10.39
N THR A 191 -5.99 -2.50 9.84
CA THR A 191 -5.23 -2.28 8.62
C THR A 191 -5.86 -3.05 7.47
N TYR A 192 -5.94 -2.42 6.30
CA TYR A 192 -6.60 -2.95 5.12
C TYR A 192 -5.75 -2.74 3.86
N SER A 193 -5.99 -3.53 2.81
CA SER A 193 -5.41 -3.31 1.48
C SER A 193 -6.35 -3.78 0.36
N LYS A 194 -6.41 -3.02 -0.74
CA LYS A 194 -7.21 -3.39 -1.92
C LYS A 194 -6.53 -4.46 -2.79
N ASN A 195 -5.21 -4.46 -2.79
CA ASN A 195 -4.38 -5.26 -3.71
C ASN A 195 -3.26 -6.04 -3.01
N GLY A 196 -3.14 -5.90 -1.68
CA GLY A 196 -2.13 -6.56 -0.86
C GLY A 196 -0.78 -5.85 -0.80
N PHE A 197 -0.61 -4.75 -1.53
CA PHE A 197 0.62 -3.95 -1.56
C PHE A 197 0.45 -2.63 -0.81
N VAL A 198 -0.60 -1.87 -1.11
CA VAL A 198 -0.84 -0.56 -0.49
C VAL A 198 -1.70 -0.75 0.76
N MET A 199 -1.15 -0.39 1.91
CA MET A 199 -1.79 -0.57 3.20
C MET A 199 -2.47 0.72 3.67
N MET A 200 -3.70 0.61 4.14
CA MET A 200 -4.49 1.68 4.74
C MET A 200 -4.78 1.32 6.19
N TYR A 201 -4.34 2.15 7.13
CA TYR A 201 -4.76 2.03 8.53
C TYR A 201 -5.92 2.97 8.82
N ILE A 202 -7.05 2.43 9.31
CA ILE A 202 -8.17 3.24 9.78
C ILE A 202 -7.99 3.45 11.28
N MET A 203 -7.76 4.69 11.71
CA MET A 203 -7.59 5.00 13.13
C MET A 203 -8.86 4.72 13.95
N SER A 204 -8.70 4.10 15.13
CA SER A 204 -9.75 4.08 16.16
C SER A 204 -10.15 5.49 16.59
N GLU A 205 -11.31 5.63 17.22
CA GLU A 205 -11.79 6.94 17.69
C GLU A 205 -10.83 7.57 18.70
N LYS A 206 -10.30 6.77 19.62
CA LYS A 206 -9.29 7.21 20.58
C LYS A 206 -8.03 7.73 19.88
N GLN A 207 -7.56 7.03 18.84
CA GLN A 207 -6.40 7.46 18.06
C GLN A 207 -6.69 8.71 17.23
N SER A 208 -7.85 8.79 16.60
CA SER A 208 -8.27 9.97 15.84
C SER A 208 -8.37 11.21 16.74
N LEU A 209 -8.97 11.09 17.92
CA LEU A 209 -9.02 12.17 18.91
C LEU A 209 -7.62 12.58 19.39
N ALA A 210 -6.74 11.62 19.67
CA ALA A 210 -5.36 11.90 20.03
C ALA A 210 -4.61 12.61 18.88
N PHE A 211 -4.81 12.16 17.64
CA PHE A 211 -4.22 12.76 16.46
C PHE A 211 -4.74 14.19 16.24
N GLN A 212 -6.03 14.46 16.44
CA GLN A 212 -6.54 15.84 16.37
C GLN A 212 -5.96 16.72 17.50
N LYS A 213 -5.89 16.20 18.72
CA LYS A 213 -5.34 16.93 19.87
C LYS A 213 -3.87 17.30 19.69
N SER A 214 -3.07 16.44 19.05
CA SER A 214 -1.65 16.73 18.78
C SER A 214 -1.40 17.54 17.51
N LYS A 215 -2.44 17.93 16.76
CA LYS A 215 -2.30 18.73 15.53
C LYS A 215 -1.46 20.00 15.72
N PRO A 216 -1.67 20.84 16.75
CA PRO A 216 -0.86 22.06 16.92
C PRO A 216 0.63 21.76 17.14
N GLN A 217 0.96 20.63 17.78
CA GLN A 217 2.34 20.21 17.96
C GLN A 217 2.95 19.74 16.63
N ARG A 218 2.22 18.94 15.85
CA ARG A 218 2.71 18.44 14.57
C ARG A 218 2.90 19.56 13.56
N GLU A 219 1.96 20.48 13.44
CA GLU A 219 2.08 21.63 12.53
C GLU A 219 3.30 22.49 12.89
N TYR A 220 3.54 22.73 14.17
CA TYR A 220 4.75 23.42 14.62
C TYR A 220 6.03 22.65 14.24
N LEU A 221 6.08 21.34 14.52
CA LEU A 221 7.26 20.54 14.22
C LEU A 221 7.52 20.48 12.70
N LYS A 222 6.45 20.42 11.89
CA LYS A 222 6.53 20.51 10.43
C LYS A 222 7.10 21.84 9.97
N SER A 223 6.66 22.96 10.56
CA SER A 223 7.09 24.30 10.14
C SER A 223 8.56 24.59 10.43
N ILE A 224 9.17 23.93 11.41
CA ILE A 224 10.58 24.11 11.75
C ILE A 224 11.48 22.99 11.22
N LYS A 225 10.90 21.95 10.60
CA LYS A 225 11.59 20.70 10.25
C LYS A 225 12.84 20.98 9.42
N ASP A 226 12.68 21.65 8.28
CA ASP A 226 13.77 21.82 7.33
C ASP A 226 14.87 22.75 7.86
N THR A 227 14.49 23.77 8.66
CA THR A 227 15.44 24.64 9.35
C THR A 227 16.32 23.84 10.32
N VAL A 228 15.69 22.99 11.15
CA VAL A 228 16.40 22.15 12.12
C VAL A 228 17.26 21.11 11.42
N ASP A 229 16.73 20.45 10.39
CA ASP A 229 17.47 19.42 9.64
C ASP A 229 18.70 20.01 8.95
N THR A 230 18.54 21.17 8.31
CA THR A 230 19.64 21.87 7.63
C THR A 230 20.70 22.32 8.63
N TYR A 231 20.27 22.87 9.78
CA TYR A 231 21.20 23.28 10.83
C TYR A 231 21.99 22.09 11.39
N LEU A 232 21.31 21.00 11.78
CA LEU A 232 21.95 19.82 12.33
C LEU A 232 22.94 19.20 11.32
N LYS A 233 22.56 19.09 10.05
CA LYS A 233 23.46 18.59 9.00
C LYS A 233 24.70 19.47 8.85
N ALA A 234 24.53 20.79 8.83
CA ALA A 234 25.64 21.73 8.73
C ALA A 234 26.59 21.62 9.94
N GLU A 235 26.06 21.49 11.16
CA GLU A 235 26.87 21.33 12.37
C GLU A 235 27.64 19.99 12.39
N ILE A 236 27.03 18.90 11.93
CA ILE A 236 27.72 17.60 11.79
C ILE A 236 28.89 17.71 10.81
N VAL A 237 28.67 18.33 9.64
CA VAL A 237 29.73 18.53 8.62
C VAL A 237 30.87 19.38 9.17
N LYS A 238 30.58 20.45 9.92
CA LYS A 238 31.60 21.31 10.54
C LYS A 238 32.53 20.57 11.50
N GLN A 239 31.99 19.57 12.20
CA GLN A 239 32.78 18.80 13.17
C GLN A 239 33.79 17.85 12.51
N LYS A 240 33.79 17.71 11.17
CA LYS A 240 34.72 16.86 10.40
C LYS A 240 34.87 15.46 10.99
N ILE A 241 33.75 14.88 11.41
CA ILE A 241 33.74 13.58 12.06
C ILE A 241 34.04 12.52 11.00
N GLU A 242 35.15 11.81 11.16
CA GLU A 242 35.50 10.66 10.33
C GLU A 242 34.68 9.45 10.80
N PHE A 243 33.46 9.34 10.30
CA PHE A 243 32.57 8.20 10.58
C PHE A 243 33.08 6.88 9.97
N SER A 244 34.10 6.92 9.11
CA SER A 244 34.77 5.73 8.55
C SER A 244 35.45 4.85 9.60
N GLU A 245 35.71 5.36 10.80
CA GLU A 245 36.27 4.59 11.92
C GLU A 245 35.21 4.13 12.92
N ILE A 246 33.93 4.38 12.63
CA ILE A 246 32.81 4.25 13.55
C ILE A 246 31.82 3.21 13.00
N ASP A 247 31.93 1.98 13.48
CA ASP A 247 31.05 0.87 13.10
C ASP A 247 29.70 0.95 13.86
N CYS A 248 28.91 1.96 13.53
CA CYS A 248 27.57 2.17 14.10
C CYS A 248 26.51 1.86 13.05
N ILE A 249 26.17 0.58 12.90
CA ILE A 249 25.26 0.13 11.84
C ILE A 249 23.79 0.38 12.22
N GLU A 250 23.49 0.56 13.51
CA GLU A 250 22.11 0.72 13.98
C GLU A 250 21.53 2.12 13.76
N ASP A 251 20.19 2.20 13.76
CA ASP A 251 19.49 3.47 13.75
C ASP A 251 19.32 4.04 15.16
N TYR A 252 19.76 5.30 15.35
CA TYR A 252 19.75 5.99 16.63
C TYR A 252 18.68 7.09 16.68
N GLN A 253 17.72 6.94 17.57
CA GLN A 253 16.70 7.95 17.87
C GLN A 253 17.23 9.01 18.83
N LEU A 254 17.46 10.21 18.31
CA LEU A 254 17.88 11.41 19.02
C LEU A 254 16.65 12.17 19.51
N THR A 255 16.64 12.58 20.78
CA THR A 255 15.62 13.46 21.34
C THR A 255 16.26 14.76 21.83
N PHE A 256 15.84 15.89 21.28
CA PHE A 256 16.24 17.21 21.72
C PHE A 256 15.16 17.84 22.62
N ASN A 257 15.59 18.48 23.70
CA ASN A 257 14.67 19.21 24.58
C ASN A 257 14.26 20.55 23.93
N LYS A 258 13.31 21.26 24.55
CA LYS A 258 12.82 22.57 24.09
C LYS A 258 13.91 23.65 24.01
N ASN A 259 14.99 23.47 24.78
CA ASN A 259 16.12 24.40 24.84
C ASN A 259 17.18 24.06 23.78
N GLY A 260 16.90 23.15 22.84
CA GLY A 260 17.83 22.85 21.74
C GLY A 260 18.96 21.89 22.08
N LYS A 261 18.98 21.31 23.29
CA LYS A 261 20.04 20.39 23.71
C LYS A 261 19.62 18.93 23.58
N LEU A 262 20.57 18.08 23.19
CA LEU A 262 20.37 16.63 23.16
C LEU A 262 20.02 16.13 24.57
N LYS A 263 18.86 15.48 24.69
CA LYS A 263 18.36 14.92 25.94
C LYS A 263 18.62 13.43 26.02
N ASP A 264 18.41 12.70 24.93
CA ASP A 264 18.43 11.24 24.93
C ASP A 264 18.85 10.68 23.57
N VAL A 265 19.48 9.50 23.61
CA VAL A 265 19.89 8.70 22.44
C VAL A 265 19.48 7.27 22.68
N LYS A 266 18.52 6.80 21.88
CA LYS A 266 18.02 5.42 21.91
C LYS A 266 18.38 4.71 20.63
N VAL A 267 18.52 3.39 20.72
CA VAL A 267 18.59 2.56 19.52
C VAL A 267 17.17 2.21 19.11
N SER A 268 16.90 2.16 17.81
CA SER A 268 15.63 1.70 17.25
C SER A 268 15.26 0.33 17.79
N ASN A 269 13.96 0.03 17.87
CA ASN A 269 13.49 -1.21 18.50
C ASN A 269 13.91 -2.47 17.73
N TYR A 270 14.03 -2.39 16.40
CA TYR A 270 14.44 -3.50 15.54
C TYR A 270 15.95 -3.80 15.66
N ASP A 271 16.77 -2.79 15.93
CA ASP A 271 18.22 -2.89 16.15
C ASP A 271 18.61 -3.16 17.61
N LYS A 272 17.65 -3.55 18.45
CA LYS A 272 17.98 -3.94 19.83
C LYS A 272 18.61 -5.32 19.82
N PRO A 273 19.72 -5.53 20.56
CA PRO A 273 20.35 -6.85 20.66
C PRO A 273 19.36 -7.89 21.15
N LYS A 274 19.39 -9.07 20.52
CA LYS A 274 18.52 -10.19 20.87
C LYS A 274 19.33 -11.38 21.37
N LEU A 275 18.81 -12.01 22.41
CA LEU A 275 19.42 -13.24 22.96
C LEU A 275 19.29 -14.43 22.00
N SER A 276 18.37 -14.37 21.03
CA SER A 276 18.16 -15.41 20.01
C SER A 276 19.40 -15.66 19.16
N ASP A 277 20.28 -14.67 19.05
CA ASP A 277 21.40 -14.66 18.12
C ASP A 277 22.70 -15.19 18.78
N GLY A 278 22.58 -15.66 20.03
CA GLY A 278 23.69 -16.17 20.83
C GLY A 278 24.10 -15.21 21.95
N LEU A 279 24.56 -15.77 23.07
CA LEU A 279 24.91 -14.99 24.25
C LEU A 279 26.11 -14.05 24.00
N ASP A 280 27.12 -14.54 23.29
CA ASP A 280 28.34 -13.78 22.98
C ASP A 280 28.02 -12.61 22.04
N PHE A 281 27.27 -12.87 20.97
CA PHE A 281 26.81 -11.85 20.02
C PHE A 281 25.99 -10.76 20.70
N TYR A 282 25.04 -11.16 21.57
CA TYR A 282 24.24 -10.22 22.35
C TYR A 282 25.06 -9.26 23.22
N PHE A 283 26.14 -9.76 23.84
CA PHE A 283 27.01 -8.91 24.65
C PHE A 283 27.92 -8.01 23.81
N GLU A 284 28.38 -8.50 22.67
CA GLU A 284 29.16 -7.75 21.69
C GLU A 284 28.35 -6.57 21.13
N GLU A 285 27.16 -6.80 20.57
CA GLU A 285 26.28 -5.74 20.06
C GLU A 285 25.95 -4.71 21.14
N LYS A 286 25.68 -5.16 22.38
CA LYS A 286 25.45 -4.25 23.51
C LYS A 286 26.64 -3.36 23.80
N ARG A 287 27.86 -3.86 23.64
CA ARG A 287 29.10 -3.10 23.86
C ARG A 287 29.26 -2.06 22.76
N GLU A 288 29.06 -2.44 21.50
CA GLU A 288 29.16 -1.53 20.35
C GLU A 288 28.10 -0.43 20.40
N ILE A 289 26.82 -0.76 20.62
CA ILE A 289 25.73 0.23 20.80
C ILE A 289 26.05 1.23 21.93
N ARG A 290 26.70 0.77 23.01
CA ARG A 290 27.11 1.67 24.11
C ARG A 290 28.24 2.62 23.68
N LYS A 291 29.21 2.17 22.88
CA LYS A 291 30.27 3.02 22.32
C LYS A 291 29.65 4.06 21.37
N CYS A 292 28.82 3.62 20.42
CA CYS A 292 28.10 4.47 19.48
C CYS A 292 27.28 5.56 20.19
N LYS A 293 26.49 5.19 21.20
CA LYS A 293 25.73 6.17 22.00
C LYS A 293 26.61 7.21 22.70
N LYS A 294 27.79 6.82 23.18
CA LYS A 294 28.71 7.77 23.83
C LYS A 294 29.26 8.76 22.81
N LEU A 295 29.68 8.26 21.66
CA LEU A 295 30.18 9.08 20.57
C LEU A 295 29.10 10.05 20.04
N ILE A 296 27.91 9.55 19.73
CA ILE A 296 26.78 10.39 19.32
C ILE A 296 26.50 11.47 20.37
N LYS A 297 26.51 11.12 21.65
CA LYS A 297 26.36 12.11 22.72
C LYS A 297 27.46 13.16 22.71
N GLN A 298 28.71 12.80 22.41
CA GLN A 298 29.81 13.77 22.31
C GLN A 298 29.59 14.74 21.14
N ILE A 299 29.28 14.20 19.95
CA ILE A 299 29.01 14.98 18.74
C ILE A 299 27.89 16.00 18.97
N PHE A 300 26.76 15.54 19.48
CA PHE A 300 25.57 16.36 19.65
C PHE A 300 25.53 17.16 20.97
N LYS A 301 26.53 17.01 21.84
CA LYS A 301 26.69 17.86 23.03
C LYS A 301 27.13 19.27 22.65
N GLU A 302 28.00 19.37 21.63
CA GLU A 302 28.54 20.64 21.13
C GLU A 302 27.52 21.39 20.26
N ILE A 303 26.55 20.69 19.68
CA ILE A 303 25.49 21.28 18.87
C ILE A 303 24.48 22.01 19.76
N ASP A 304 24.23 23.29 19.47
CA ASP A 304 23.32 24.13 20.24
C ASP A 304 22.19 24.71 19.40
N MET A 305 21.00 24.14 19.54
CA MET A 305 19.78 24.62 18.88
C MET A 305 18.97 25.60 19.73
N SER A 306 19.51 26.13 20.83
CA SER A 306 18.77 27.01 21.75
C SER A 306 18.26 28.29 21.07
N SER A 307 18.96 28.78 20.05
CA SER A 307 18.56 29.95 19.24
C SER A 307 17.22 29.76 18.53
N PHE A 308 16.78 28.52 18.27
CA PHE A 308 15.49 28.25 17.65
C PHE A 308 14.30 28.37 18.62
N ASN A 309 14.55 28.54 19.93
CA ASN A 309 13.54 28.71 20.97
C ASN A 309 12.34 27.76 20.83
N MET A 310 12.60 26.46 20.97
CA MET A 310 11.67 25.44 20.49
C MET A 310 10.48 25.26 21.43
N LYS A 311 9.25 25.27 20.89
CA LYS A 311 8.03 25.09 21.69
C LYS A 311 7.85 23.65 22.18
N PHE A 312 8.34 22.68 21.41
CA PHE A 312 8.23 21.25 21.66
C PHE A 312 9.59 20.56 21.54
N LYS A 313 9.66 19.32 22.04
CA LYS A 313 10.82 18.44 21.83
C LYS A 313 10.88 18.02 20.36
N ILE A 314 12.08 17.84 19.84
CA ILE A 314 12.33 17.36 18.48
C ILE A 314 12.90 15.94 18.54
N TYR A 315 12.48 15.12 17.59
CA TYR A 315 12.95 13.76 17.41
C TYR A 315 13.59 13.62 16.04
N ARG A 316 14.77 13.01 15.97
CA ARG A 316 15.45 12.67 14.72
C ARG A 316 15.99 11.27 14.79
N THR A 317 16.01 10.57 13.67
CA THR A 317 16.74 9.32 13.53
C THR A 317 18.07 9.65 12.86
N LEU A 318 19.15 9.17 13.45
CA LEU A 318 20.49 9.21 12.90
C LEU A 318 20.86 7.80 12.45
N SER A 319 21.18 7.65 11.17
CA SER A 319 21.69 6.42 10.58
C SER A 319 23.04 6.68 9.96
N PHE A 320 23.84 5.62 9.79
CA PHE A 320 25.15 5.69 9.13
C PHE A 320 25.07 4.86 7.85
N GLY A 321 25.18 5.51 6.70
CA GLY A 321 25.06 4.84 5.40
C GLY A 321 26.28 4.00 5.05
N LEU A 322 26.18 3.20 3.98
CA LEU A 322 27.27 2.36 3.44
C LEU A 322 28.52 3.15 3.02
N GLU A 323 28.40 4.46 2.81
CA GLU A 323 29.51 5.37 2.49
C GLU A 323 30.07 6.08 3.74
N ASN A 324 29.72 5.62 4.94
CA ASN A 324 30.06 6.23 6.23
C ASN A 324 29.56 7.68 6.37
N GLU A 325 28.47 8.04 5.70
CA GLU A 325 27.83 9.34 5.88
C GLU A 325 26.73 9.27 6.94
N ALA A 326 26.75 10.22 7.87
CA ALA A 326 25.69 10.41 8.85
C ALA A 326 24.44 10.99 8.19
N GLN A 327 23.34 10.22 8.20
CA GLN A 327 22.06 10.63 7.66
C GLN A 327 21.08 10.94 8.79
N LEU A 328 20.51 12.14 8.74
CA LEU A 328 19.40 12.53 9.62
C LEU A 328 18.08 12.39 8.88
N SER A 329 17.16 11.65 9.49
CA SER A 329 15.78 11.49 9.02
C SER A 329 14.77 11.84 10.11
N ASP A 330 13.56 12.13 9.66
CA ASP A 330 12.42 12.43 10.51
C ASP A 330 11.28 11.48 10.16
N ASN A 331 11.02 10.53 11.06
CA ASN A 331 10.00 9.51 10.87
C ASN A 331 8.64 9.94 11.46
N MET A 332 8.47 11.21 11.85
CA MET A 332 7.21 11.73 12.37
C MET A 332 6.18 11.88 11.25
N ILE A 333 4.98 11.34 11.48
CA ILE A 333 3.81 11.61 10.64
C ILE A 333 3.20 12.93 11.12
N TYR A 334 3.13 13.91 10.23
CA TYR A 334 2.69 15.28 10.48
C TYR A 334 1.18 15.52 10.31
#